data_AF-A0A7R6PM92-F1
#
_entry.id   AF-A0A7R6PM92-F1
#
_cell.length_a   1.000
_cell.length_b   1.000
_cell.length_c   1.000
_cell.angle_alpha   90.00
_cell.angle_beta   90.00
_cell.angle_gamma   90.00
#
_symmetry.space_group_name_H-M   'P 1'
#
loop_
_entity.id
_entity.type
_entity.pdbx_description
1 polymer ?
#
loop_
_entity_poly.entity_id
_entity_poly.type
_entity_poly.pdbx_seq_one_letter_code
_entity_poly.pdbx_strand_id
1 'polypeptide(L)'
;MKKEFKIQLIAKKQNTEIEKTLNLNENFFNTLKDDFLQSNFESIECRIVQNSTRQHIEKVVMLYELLLETLDYINEDLKTDIMLLISEALSNAVYHGNLKMPKDFRKEKSILEYEMHVAKTNPQLFDKKVEIESIISPEKFLFKITDSGEGFDYKTILSKTSPPHPMEEFGRGIFIIKNSADEISFNNNGKTLKIIKYIGG
;
A
#
# COMPACT_ATOMS: atom_id res chain seq x y z
N MET A 1 11.90 -17.28 12.17
CA MET A 1 12.32 -16.99 10.78
C MET A 1 12.59 -15.51 10.65
N LYS A 2 13.70 -15.13 9.99
CA LYS A 2 14.11 -13.71 9.87
C LYS A 2 12.99 -12.94 9.16
N LYS A 3 12.42 -11.95 9.85
CA LYS A 3 11.38 -11.07 9.37
C LYS A 3 11.97 -10.21 8.25
N GLU A 4 11.76 -10.58 7.00
CA GLU A 4 12.19 -9.77 5.87
C GLU A 4 11.17 -8.68 5.64
N PHE A 5 11.49 -7.49 6.13
CA PHE A 5 10.95 -6.26 5.63
C PHE A 5 12.11 -5.45 5.06
N LYS A 6 12.10 -5.26 3.75
CA LYS A 6 13.15 -4.58 3.02
C LYS A 6 12.54 -3.42 2.26
N ILE A 7 13.18 -2.28 2.35
CA ILE A 7 12.84 -1.10 1.55
C ILE A 7 14.06 -0.73 0.74
N GLN A 8 13.86 -0.42 -0.53
CA GLN A 8 14.79 0.29 -1.38
C GLN A 8 14.14 1.59 -1.79
N LEU A 9 14.78 2.70 -1.47
CA LEU A 9 14.35 4.05 -1.83
C LEU A 9 15.41 4.67 -2.73
N ILE A 10 14.96 5.26 -3.82
CA ILE A 10 15.78 6.10 -4.69
C ILE A 10 15.07 7.45 -4.76
N ALA A 11 15.72 8.50 -4.28
CA ALA A 11 15.19 9.85 -4.33
C ALA A 11 16.10 10.74 -5.17
N LYS A 12 15.52 11.45 -6.13
CA LYS A 12 16.24 12.28 -7.09
C LYS A 12 15.99 13.75 -6.80
N LYS A 13 17.06 14.53 -6.84
CA LYS A 13 17.03 16.00 -6.71
C LYS A 13 18.13 16.57 -7.60
N GLN A 14 17.79 17.32 -8.64
CA GLN A 14 18.74 17.90 -9.59
C GLN A 14 19.75 16.86 -10.09
N ASN A 15 21.06 17.10 -9.86
CA ASN A 15 22.15 16.20 -10.26
C ASN A 15 22.53 15.18 -9.17
N THR A 16 21.73 15.05 -8.12
CA THR A 16 21.97 14.13 -7.00
C THR A 16 20.90 13.06 -6.93
N GLU A 17 21.35 11.83 -6.70
CA GLU A 17 20.49 10.68 -6.41
C GLU A 17 20.89 10.11 -5.05
N ILE A 18 19.90 9.89 -4.18
CA ILE A 18 20.08 9.27 -2.88
C ILE A 18 19.42 7.90 -2.93
N GLU A 19 20.23 6.85 -2.83
CA GLU A 19 19.77 5.46 -2.69
C GLU A 19 19.92 4.99 -1.24
N LYS A 20 18.85 4.43 -0.66
CA LYS A 20 18.91 3.78 0.65
C LYS A 20 18.23 2.41 0.60
N THR A 21 18.94 1.40 1.08
CA THR A 21 18.36 0.12 1.45
C THR A 21 18.18 0.06 2.95
N LEU A 22 16.94 -0.13 3.41
CA LEU A 22 16.56 -0.08 4.81
C LEU A 22 15.91 -1.39 5.23
N ASN A 23 16.18 -1.79 6.47
CA ASN A 23 15.43 -2.83 7.16
C ASN A 23 14.61 -2.16 8.28
N LEU A 24 13.46 -2.73 8.63
CA LEU A 24 12.72 -2.27 9.80
C LEU A 24 13.47 -2.61 11.09
N ASN A 25 14.28 -1.68 11.57
CA ASN A 25 14.71 -1.60 12.96
C ASN A 25 13.98 -0.43 13.66
N GLU A 26 14.07 -0.35 14.98
CA GLU A 26 13.35 0.66 15.77
C GLU A 26 13.69 2.12 15.42
N ASN A 27 14.86 2.34 14.79
CA ASN A 27 15.32 3.68 14.39
C ASN A 27 14.99 4.06 12.95
N PHE A 28 14.28 3.21 12.19
CA PHE A 28 14.00 3.39 10.77
C PHE A 28 13.47 4.79 10.42
N PHE A 29 12.44 5.25 11.12
CA PHE A 29 11.82 6.55 10.84
C PHE A 29 12.69 7.72 11.28
N ASN A 30 13.50 7.57 12.34
CA ASN A 30 14.38 8.64 12.78
C ASN A 30 15.50 8.86 11.76
N THR A 31 16.13 7.78 11.28
CA THR A 31 17.15 7.86 10.23
C THR A 31 16.58 8.46 8.94
N LEU A 32 15.41 8.00 8.51
CA LEU A 32 14.75 8.57 7.33
C LEU A 32 14.42 10.05 7.50
N LYS A 33 13.90 10.46 8.66
CA LYS A 33 13.58 11.85 8.93
C LYS A 33 14.82 12.75 8.82
N ASP A 34 15.92 12.35 9.43
CA ASP A 34 17.16 13.14 9.40
C ASP A 34 17.73 13.27 7.98
N ASP A 35 17.64 12.19 7.20
CA ASP A 35 18.19 12.14 5.83
C ASP A 35 17.29 12.78 4.76
N PHE A 36 15.95 12.76 4.94
CA PHE A 36 14.98 13.12 3.90
C PHE A 36 14.17 14.40 4.19
N LEU A 37 13.87 14.75 5.45
CA LEU A 37 12.99 15.91 5.76
C LEU A 37 13.60 17.28 5.41
N GLN A 38 14.90 17.35 5.10
CA GLN A 38 15.55 18.61 4.69
C GLN A 38 15.65 18.78 3.17
N SER A 39 15.06 17.87 2.38
CA SER A 39 15.31 17.80 0.95
C SER A 39 14.02 17.77 0.12
N ASN A 40 13.79 18.85 -0.63
CA ASN A 40 12.74 18.89 -1.65
C ASN A 40 13.19 18.02 -2.83
N PHE A 41 12.66 16.80 -2.91
CA PHE A 41 12.97 15.85 -3.98
C PHE A 41 12.09 16.11 -5.20
N GLU A 42 12.64 15.84 -6.38
CA GLU A 42 11.89 15.91 -7.64
C GLU A 42 11.09 14.63 -7.85
N SER A 43 11.66 13.46 -7.51
CA SER A 43 10.95 12.19 -7.59
C SER A 43 11.48 11.17 -6.59
N ILE A 44 10.62 10.22 -6.25
CA ILE A 44 10.90 9.14 -5.31
C ILE A 44 10.45 7.83 -5.96
N GLU A 45 11.36 6.87 -6.05
CA GLU A 45 11.07 5.48 -6.41
C GLU A 45 11.22 4.62 -5.16
N CYS A 46 10.25 3.73 -4.92
CA CYS A 46 10.25 2.87 -3.74
C CYS A 46 9.94 1.42 -4.13
N ARG A 47 10.74 0.50 -3.62
CA ARG A 47 10.45 -0.94 -3.63
C ARG A 47 10.39 -1.46 -2.21
N ILE A 48 9.30 -2.12 -1.85
CA ILE A 48 9.08 -2.68 -0.52
C ILE A 48 8.72 -4.15 -0.64
N VAL A 49 9.34 -4.99 0.18
CA VAL A 49 8.90 -6.36 0.42
C VAL A 49 8.61 -6.49 1.90
N GLN A 50 7.37 -6.85 2.24
CA GLN A 50 6.91 -6.94 3.63
C GLN A 50 6.14 -8.22 3.92
N ASN A 51 6.06 -8.59 5.21
CA ASN A 51 5.13 -9.62 5.69
C ASN A 51 3.70 -9.09 5.82
N SER A 52 2.76 -10.02 5.93
CA SER A 52 1.32 -9.75 5.99
C SER A 52 0.80 -9.48 7.40
N THR A 53 1.29 -8.43 8.06
CA THR A 53 0.78 -8.04 9.40
C THR A 53 0.35 -6.57 9.43
N ARG A 54 -0.56 -6.24 10.34
CA ARG A 54 -1.01 -4.88 10.62
C ARG A 54 0.15 -3.92 10.87
N GLN A 55 1.12 -4.32 11.68
CA GLN A 55 2.30 -3.50 11.99
C GLN A 55 3.11 -3.13 10.75
N HIS A 56 3.18 -4.03 9.75
CA HIS A 56 3.89 -3.73 8.50
C HIS A 56 3.08 -2.77 7.62
N ILE A 57 1.75 -2.93 7.54
CA ILE A 57 0.86 -1.95 6.89
C ILE A 57 1.07 -0.55 7.49
N GLU A 58 0.96 -0.43 8.82
CA GLU A 58 1.12 0.85 9.53
C GLU A 58 2.45 1.51 9.20
N LYS A 59 3.53 0.73 9.14
CA LYS A 59 4.87 1.23 8.81
C LYS A 59 5.01 1.68 7.36
N VAL A 60 4.39 0.98 6.41
CA VAL A 60 4.38 1.42 5.01
C VAL A 60 3.55 2.70 4.85
N VAL A 61 2.41 2.80 5.51
CA VAL A 61 1.57 4.01 5.52
C VAL A 61 2.36 5.20 6.09
N MET A 62 2.98 5.04 7.26
CA MET A 62 3.82 6.09 7.86
C MET A 62 5.01 6.48 6.96
N LEU A 63 5.58 5.53 6.22
CA LEU A 63 6.65 5.83 5.27
C LEU A 63 6.13 6.72 4.14
N TYR A 64 5.02 6.38 3.51
CA TYR A 64 4.48 7.19 2.43
C TYR A 64 4.04 8.57 2.91
N GLU A 65 3.47 8.67 4.10
CA GLU A 65 3.17 9.96 4.72
C GLU A 65 4.44 10.81 4.80
N LEU A 66 5.55 10.25 5.32
CA LEU A 66 6.83 10.95 5.39
C LEU A 66 7.40 11.32 4.01
N LEU A 67 7.33 10.41 3.02
CA LEU A 67 7.88 10.66 1.68
C LEU A 67 7.10 11.77 0.97
N LEU A 68 5.77 11.81 1.13
CA LEU A 68 4.94 12.85 0.51
C LEU A 68 5.23 14.24 1.08
N GLU A 69 5.59 14.35 2.38
CA GLU A 69 6.02 15.61 3.00
C GLU A 69 7.30 16.19 2.41
N THR A 70 8.09 15.38 1.69
CA THR A 70 9.35 15.83 1.06
C THR A 70 9.18 16.33 -0.38
N LEU A 71 7.92 16.39 -0.86
CA LEU A 71 7.58 16.71 -2.24
C LEU A 71 6.65 17.93 -2.31
N ASP A 72 7.21 19.11 -2.59
CA ASP A 72 6.47 20.39 -2.59
C ASP A 72 5.32 20.46 -3.60
N TYR A 73 5.34 19.61 -4.63
CA TYR A 73 4.32 19.57 -5.68
C TYR A 73 3.10 18.73 -5.29
N ILE A 74 3.11 18.09 -4.11
CA ILE A 74 1.97 17.36 -3.56
C ILE A 74 1.22 18.27 -2.58
N ASN A 75 -0.01 18.66 -2.94
CA ASN A 75 -0.89 19.38 -2.02
C ASN A 75 -1.63 18.43 -1.05
N GLU A 76 -2.28 18.99 -0.02
CA GLU A 76 -2.95 18.21 1.03
C GLU A 76 -4.11 17.33 0.52
N ASP A 77 -4.87 17.82 -0.48
CA ASP A 77 -5.98 17.05 -1.07
C ASP A 77 -5.45 15.82 -1.81
N LEU A 78 -4.41 16.01 -2.63
CA LEU A 78 -3.75 14.96 -3.39
C LEU A 78 -3.02 13.97 -2.48
N LYS A 79 -2.39 14.46 -1.42
CA LYS A 79 -1.81 13.63 -0.36
C LYS A 79 -2.88 12.74 0.27
N THR A 80 -4.03 13.30 0.61
CA THR A 80 -5.16 12.56 1.18
C THR A 80 -5.64 11.45 0.23
N ASP A 81 -5.80 11.77 -1.05
CA ASP A 81 -6.16 10.80 -2.10
C ASP A 81 -5.13 9.67 -2.20
N ILE A 82 -3.85 10.00 -2.32
CA ILE A 82 -2.75 9.03 -2.42
C ILE A 82 -2.72 8.12 -1.19
N MET A 83 -2.84 8.69 0.01
CA MET A 83 -2.84 7.94 1.26
C MET A 83 -4.04 6.99 1.38
N LEU A 84 -5.21 7.41 0.90
CA LEU A 84 -6.39 6.55 0.81
C LEU A 84 -6.16 5.37 -0.15
N LEU A 85 -5.62 5.63 -1.33
CA LEU A 85 -5.29 4.61 -2.32
C LEU A 85 -4.31 3.57 -1.76
N ILE A 86 -3.26 4.02 -1.09
CA ILE A 86 -2.25 3.16 -0.46
C ILE A 86 -2.88 2.30 0.64
N SER A 87 -3.65 2.91 1.54
CA SER A 87 -4.28 2.21 2.67
C SER A 87 -5.22 1.10 2.21
N GLU A 88 -6.10 1.41 1.24
CA GLU A 88 -7.04 0.43 0.70
C GLU A 88 -6.33 -0.69 -0.06
N ALA A 89 -5.31 -0.36 -0.85
CA ALA A 89 -4.54 -1.34 -1.61
C ALA A 89 -3.77 -2.29 -0.67
N LEU A 90 -3.12 -1.77 0.37
CA LEU A 90 -2.43 -2.56 1.40
C LEU A 90 -3.38 -3.48 2.17
N SER A 91 -4.52 -2.93 2.62
CA SER A 91 -5.55 -3.70 3.33
C SER A 91 -6.06 -4.86 2.47
N ASN A 92 -6.31 -4.61 1.18
CA ASN A 92 -6.74 -5.66 0.24
C ASN A 92 -5.68 -6.74 0.06
N ALA A 93 -4.43 -6.37 -0.19
CA ALA A 93 -3.33 -7.31 -0.39
C ALA A 93 -3.07 -8.18 0.86
N VAL A 94 -3.02 -7.56 2.04
CA VAL A 94 -2.72 -8.27 3.30
C VAL A 94 -3.92 -9.09 3.77
N TYR A 95 -5.06 -8.44 4.00
CA TYR A 95 -6.18 -9.12 4.65
C TYR A 95 -6.96 -10.01 3.70
N HIS A 96 -7.30 -9.53 2.51
CA HIS A 96 -8.10 -10.31 1.58
C HIS A 96 -7.25 -11.24 0.70
N GLY A 97 -6.08 -10.80 0.23
CA GLY A 97 -5.16 -11.61 -0.57
C GLY A 97 -4.45 -12.67 0.26
N ASN A 98 -3.60 -12.24 1.19
CA ASN A 98 -2.71 -13.14 1.92
C ASN A 98 -3.36 -13.87 3.09
N LEU A 99 -4.05 -13.15 3.98
CA LEU A 99 -4.64 -13.73 5.19
C LEU A 99 -6.00 -14.40 4.94
N LYS A 100 -6.60 -14.22 3.76
CA LYS A 100 -7.90 -14.82 3.35
C LYS A 100 -9.06 -14.41 4.27
N MET A 101 -9.10 -13.14 4.65
CA MET A 101 -10.17 -12.58 5.48
C MET A 101 -11.53 -12.75 4.79
N PRO A 102 -12.48 -13.48 5.42
CA PRO A 102 -13.82 -13.64 4.89
C PRO A 102 -14.52 -12.29 4.73
N LYS A 103 -15.35 -12.19 3.71
CA LYS A 103 -16.05 -10.96 3.31
C LYS A 103 -16.93 -10.37 4.43
N ASP A 104 -17.52 -11.23 5.26
CA ASP A 104 -18.42 -10.86 6.35
C ASP A 104 -17.72 -10.68 7.70
N PHE A 105 -16.39 -10.84 7.78
CA PHE A 105 -15.69 -10.93 9.06
C PHE A 105 -15.80 -9.65 9.91
N ARG A 106 -15.81 -8.46 9.28
CA ARG A 106 -15.74 -7.18 9.98
C ARG A 106 -17.06 -6.73 10.64
N LYS A 107 -18.16 -7.47 10.49
CA LYS A 107 -19.45 -7.13 11.10
C LYS A 107 -19.44 -7.15 12.63
N GLU A 108 -18.56 -7.94 13.26
CA GLU A 108 -18.56 -8.15 14.72
C GLU A 108 -17.17 -8.26 15.36
N LYS A 109 -16.09 -8.22 14.57
CA LYS A 109 -14.72 -8.45 15.04
C LYS A 109 -13.74 -7.46 14.44
N SER A 110 -12.84 -6.97 15.29
CA SER A 110 -11.73 -6.11 14.93
C SER A 110 -10.67 -6.85 14.10
N ILE A 111 -9.84 -6.08 13.39
CA ILE A 111 -8.67 -6.60 12.67
C ILE A 111 -7.72 -7.34 13.62
N LEU A 112 -7.56 -6.86 14.85
CA LEU A 112 -6.70 -7.50 15.84
C LEU A 112 -7.22 -8.89 16.21
N GLU A 113 -8.54 -9.03 16.43
CA GLU A 113 -9.16 -10.33 16.69
C GLU A 113 -9.03 -11.28 15.50
N TYR A 114 -9.08 -10.76 14.27
CA TYR A 114 -8.80 -11.55 13.08
C TYR A 114 -7.38 -12.09 13.07
N GLU A 115 -6.39 -11.22 13.26
CA GLU A 115 -4.98 -11.63 13.27
C GLU A 115 -4.70 -12.65 14.38
N MET A 116 -5.29 -12.46 15.57
CA MET A 116 -5.19 -13.44 16.66
C MET A 116 -5.81 -14.80 16.28
N HIS A 117 -6.93 -14.80 15.54
CA HIS A 117 -7.55 -16.03 15.04
C HIS A 117 -6.67 -16.72 13.99
N VAL A 118 -6.13 -15.97 13.03
CA VAL A 118 -5.21 -16.51 12.00
C VAL A 118 -3.94 -17.05 12.65
N ALA A 119 -3.40 -16.36 13.66
CA ALA A 119 -2.19 -16.81 14.36
C ALA A 119 -2.37 -18.17 15.05
N LYS A 120 -3.60 -18.48 15.49
CA LYS A 120 -3.94 -19.77 16.12
C LYS A 120 -4.26 -20.86 15.10
N THR A 121 -4.91 -20.51 13.98
CA THR A 121 -5.47 -21.48 13.05
C THR A 121 -4.61 -21.72 11.81
N ASN A 122 -3.97 -20.67 11.30
CA ASN A 122 -3.21 -20.66 10.06
C ASN A 122 -1.99 -19.70 10.14
N PRO A 123 -1.07 -19.88 11.11
CA PRO A 123 0.05 -18.96 11.34
C PRO A 123 0.96 -18.77 10.12
N GLN A 124 1.07 -19.77 9.25
CA GLN A 124 1.85 -19.73 8.01
C GLN A 124 1.40 -18.65 7.02
N LEU A 125 0.16 -18.14 7.14
CA LEU A 125 -0.32 -17.05 6.27
C LEU A 125 0.43 -15.74 6.53
N PHE A 126 1.01 -15.55 7.72
CA PHE A 126 1.82 -14.36 8.04
C PHE A 126 3.19 -14.34 7.35
N ASP A 127 3.67 -15.49 6.85
CA ASP A 127 4.92 -15.57 6.09
C ASP A 127 4.74 -15.15 4.63
N LYS A 128 3.49 -15.07 4.15
CA LYS A 128 3.17 -14.54 2.83
C LYS A 128 3.59 -13.08 2.71
N LYS A 129 4.14 -12.75 1.55
CA LYS A 129 4.70 -11.43 1.28
C LYS A 129 3.74 -10.55 0.50
N VAL A 130 3.92 -9.25 0.69
CA VAL A 130 3.40 -8.20 -0.18
C VAL A 130 4.59 -7.47 -0.76
N GLU A 131 4.61 -7.33 -2.08
CA GLU A 131 5.62 -6.60 -2.84
C GLU A 131 5.00 -5.31 -3.37
N ILE A 132 5.70 -4.20 -3.19
CA ILE A 132 5.25 -2.86 -3.56
C ILE A 132 6.33 -2.23 -4.44
N GLU A 133 5.92 -1.63 -5.54
CA GLU A 133 6.74 -0.80 -6.40
C GLU A 133 5.99 0.52 -6.63
N SER A 134 6.63 1.66 -6.37
CA SER A 134 6.01 2.96 -6.59
C SER A 134 6.98 3.98 -7.16
N ILE A 135 6.41 4.96 -7.86
CA ILE A 135 7.10 6.13 -8.39
C ILE A 135 6.22 7.34 -8.07
N ILE A 136 6.79 8.32 -7.37
CA ILE A 136 6.19 9.62 -7.12
C ILE A 136 7.02 10.64 -7.89
N SER A 137 6.39 11.38 -8.79
CA SER A 137 7.03 12.35 -9.68
C SER A 137 6.10 13.53 -9.90
N PRO A 138 6.54 14.67 -10.46
CA PRO A 138 5.66 15.80 -10.71
C PRO A 138 4.54 15.49 -11.71
N GLU A 139 4.67 14.43 -12.52
CA GLU A 139 3.66 14.02 -13.49
C GLU A 139 2.57 13.13 -12.88
N LYS A 140 2.97 12.20 -12.01
CA LYS A 140 2.07 11.16 -11.49
C LYS A 140 2.64 10.41 -10.28
N PHE A 141 1.71 9.85 -9.51
CA PHE A 141 1.89 8.77 -8.58
C PHE A 141 1.54 7.43 -9.26
N LEU A 142 2.52 6.54 -9.36
CA LEU A 142 2.32 5.15 -9.78
C LEU A 142 2.52 4.25 -8.57
N PHE A 143 1.57 3.38 -8.30
CA PHE A 143 1.65 2.41 -7.22
C PHE A 143 1.25 1.03 -7.71
N LYS A 144 2.14 0.07 -7.57
CA LYS A 144 1.92 -1.33 -7.89
C LYS A 144 2.11 -2.15 -6.63
N ILE A 145 1.12 -2.98 -6.31
CA ILE A 145 1.16 -3.88 -5.16
C ILE A 145 0.83 -5.30 -5.62
N THR A 146 1.59 -6.28 -5.14
CA THR A 146 1.39 -7.69 -5.44
C THR A 146 1.31 -8.51 -4.15
N ASP A 147 0.24 -9.26 -3.97
CA ASP A 147 0.09 -10.22 -2.88
C ASP A 147 0.43 -11.66 -3.30
N SER A 148 0.66 -12.52 -2.30
CA SER A 148 0.95 -13.96 -2.43
C SER A 148 -0.32 -14.82 -2.23
N GLY A 149 -1.49 -14.23 -2.44
CA GLY A 149 -2.80 -14.88 -2.38
C GLY A 149 -3.08 -15.72 -3.63
N GLU A 150 -4.33 -16.16 -3.74
CA GLU A 150 -4.82 -16.92 -4.89
C GLU A 150 -5.34 -16.01 -6.02
N GLY A 151 -5.47 -14.72 -5.74
CA GLY A 151 -6.12 -13.76 -6.60
C GLY A 151 -7.64 -13.79 -6.46
N PHE A 152 -8.33 -12.99 -7.27
CA PHE A 152 -9.78 -12.89 -7.27
C PHE A 152 -10.30 -12.44 -8.63
N ASP A 153 -11.58 -12.72 -8.90
CA ASP A 153 -12.26 -12.21 -10.09
C ASP A 153 -12.58 -10.72 -9.93
N TYR A 154 -11.60 -9.89 -10.31
CA TYR A 154 -11.72 -8.44 -10.29
C TYR A 154 -12.67 -7.89 -11.35
N LYS A 155 -12.92 -8.63 -12.45
CA LYS A 155 -13.76 -8.15 -13.54
C LYS A 155 -15.21 -7.97 -13.09
N THR A 156 -15.72 -8.94 -12.34
CA THR A 156 -17.06 -8.89 -11.74
C THR A 156 -17.20 -7.75 -10.72
N ILE A 157 -16.12 -7.39 -10.02
CA ILE A 157 -16.14 -6.27 -9.07
C ILE A 157 -16.12 -4.93 -9.81
N LEU A 158 -15.26 -4.80 -10.83
CA LEU A 158 -15.16 -3.57 -11.63
C LEU A 158 -16.39 -3.29 -12.48
N SER A 159 -17.14 -4.32 -12.88
CA SER A 159 -18.39 -4.17 -13.63
C SER A 159 -19.54 -3.59 -12.79
N LYS A 160 -19.41 -3.55 -11.45
CA LYS A 160 -20.41 -2.92 -10.60
C LYS A 160 -20.40 -1.39 -10.82
N THR A 161 -21.57 -0.84 -11.10
CA THR A 161 -21.80 0.60 -11.36
C THR A 161 -22.24 1.38 -10.12
N SER A 162 -22.56 0.68 -9.05
CA SER A 162 -23.01 1.26 -7.78
C SER A 162 -22.08 0.83 -6.65
N PRO A 163 -21.87 1.67 -5.62
CA PRO A 163 -21.12 1.27 -4.44
C PRO A 163 -21.76 0.01 -3.82
N PRO A 164 -20.96 -0.87 -3.19
CA PRO A 164 -21.51 -1.92 -2.33
C PRO A 164 -22.41 -1.29 -1.27
N HIS A 165 -23.40 -2.05 -0.78
CA HIS A 165 -24.29 -1.55 0.27
C HIS A 165 -23.44 -1.10 1.48
N PRO A 166 -23.85 -0.08 2.26
CA PRO A 166 -23.03 0.38 3.37
C PRO A 166 -22.69 -0.71 4.42
N MET A 167 -23.47 -1.79 4.46
CA MET A 167 -23.20 -2.93 5.35
C MET A 167 -22.36 -4.05 4.70
N GLU A 168 -21.99 -3.88 3.42
CA GLU A 168 -21.03 -4.72 2.71
C GLU A 168 -19.66 -4.04 2.80
N GLU A 169 -18.80 -4.52 3.68
CA GLU A 169 -17.41 -4.03 3.75
C GLU A 169 -16.58 -4.52 2.57
N PHE A 170 -16.96 -5.67 2.00
CA PHE A 170 -16.26 -6.26 0.88
C PHE A 170 -16.55 -5.50 -0.43
N GLY A 171 -15.48 -5.09 -1.11
CA GLY A 171 -15.57 -4.36 -2.38
C GLY A 171 -15.61 -2.83 -2.24
N ARG A 172 -15.74 -2.30 -1.01
CA ARG A 172 -15.62 -0.86 -0.76
C ARG A 172 -14.23 -0.35 -1.09
N GLY A 173 -13.18 -1.06 -0.67
CA GLY A 173 -11.81 -0.66 -0.98
C GLY A 173 -11.52 -0.59 -2.48
N ILE A 174 -11.98 -1.59 -3.25
CA ILE A 174 -11.84 -1.56 -4.72
C ILE A 174 -12.67 -0.43 -5.34
N PHE A 175 -13.88 -0.16 -4.81
CA PHE A 175 -14.71 0.96 -5.27
C PHE A 175 -14.07 2.31 -4.98
N ILE A 176 -13.50 2.49 -3.78
CA ILE A 176 -12.75 3.69 -3.37
C ILE A 176 -11.55 3.88 -4.30
N ILE A 177 -10.76 2.83 -4.51
CA ILE A 177 -9.60 2.87 -5.42
C ILE A 177 -10.04 3.24 -6.83
N LYS A 178 -11.11 2.63 -7.35
CA LYS A 178 -11.65 2.91 -8.69
C LYS A 178 -12.10 4.36 -8.87
N ASN A 179 -12.65 4.99 -7.84
CA ASN A 179 -13.15 6.36 -7.95
C ASN A 179 -12.13 7.44 -7.59
N SER A 180 -11.09 7.10 -6.83
CA SER A 180 -10.05 8.04 -6.42
C SER A 180 -8.85 8.04 -7.39
N ALA A 181 -8.56 6.92 -8.04
CA ALA A 181 -7.50 6.81 -9.04
C ALA A 181 -7.97 7.23 -10.44
N ASP A 182 -7.02 7.69 -11.26
CA ASP A 182 -7.29 8.00 -12.68
C ASP A 182 -7.24 6.74 -13.55
N GLU A 183 -6.30 5.84 -13.26
CA GLU A 183 -6.21 4.55 -13.92
C GLU A 183 -5.94 3.42 -12.93
N ILE A 184 -6.61 2.29 -13.17
CA ILE A 184 -6.38 1.05 -12.42
C ILE A 184 -6.27 -0.13 -13.37
N SER A 185 -5.40 -1.07 -13.05
CA SER A 185 -5.31 -2.35 -13.76
C SER A 185 -4.97 -3.48 -12.81
N PHE A 186 -5.50 -4.66 -13.10
CA PHE A 186 -5.21 -5.88 -12.36
C PHE A 186 -4.50 -6.87 -13.27
N ASN A 187 -3.50 -7.56 -12.73
CA ASN A 187 -2.72 -8.60 -13.39
C ASN A 187 -2.61 -9.83 -12.48
N ASN A 188 -2.03 -10.91 -13.00
CA ASN A 188 -1.74 -12.13 -12.22
C ASN A 188 -2.97 -12.69 -11.50
N ASN A 189 -4.09 -12.82 -12.20
CA ASN A 189 -5.37 -13.26 -11.64
C ASN A 189 -5.89 -12.36 -10.49
N GLY A 190 -5.62 -11.05 -10.55
CA GLY A 190 -6.08 -10.10 -9.53
C GLY A 190 -5.12 -9.91 -8.35
N LYS A 191 -4.00 -10.65 -8.31
CA LYS A 191 -2.99 -10.52 -7.24
C LYS A 191 -2.14 -9.25 -7.34
N THR A 192 -2.03 -8.69 -8.55
CA THR A 192 -1.25 -7.48 -8.78
C THR A 192 -2.21 -6.35 -9.15
N LEU A 193 -2.28 -5.34 -8.31
CA LEU A 193 -2.99 -4.09 -8.59
C LEU A 193 -1.97 -3.00 -8.95
N LYS A 194 -2.20 -2.33 -10.07
CA LYS A 194 -1.48 -1.12 -10.47
C LYS A 194 -2.46 0.05 -10.49
N ILE A 195 -2.07 1.15 -9.85
CA ILE A 195 -2.80 2.41 -9.69
C ILE A 195 -1.95 3.52 -10.30
N ILE A 196 -2.58 4.42 -11.05
CA ILE A 196 -1.99 5.69 -11.50
C ILE A 196 -2.91 6.83 -11.06
N LYS A 197 -2.32 7.86 -10.46
CA LYS A 197 -2.94 9.15 -10.15
C LYS A 197 -2.05 10.25 -10.73
N TYR A 198 -2.56 11.11 -11.59
CA TYR A 198 -1.84 12.22 -12.19
C TYR A 198 -1.75 13.40 -11.21
N ILE A 199 -0.60 14.08 -11.24
CA ILE A 199 -0.29 15.20 -10.34
C ILE A 199 -0.34 16.46 -11.21
N GLY A 200 -1.43 17.24 -11.11
CA GLY A 200 -1.64 18.45 -11.93
C GLY A 200 -2.76 18.38 -12.98
N GLY A 201 -3.73 17.48 -12.79
CA GLY A 201 -5.03 17.53 -13.47
C GLY A 201 -6.04 18.42 -12.75
#